data_AF-A0A6A4I7J3-F1
#
_entry.id   AF-A0A6A4I7J3-F1
#
_cell.length_a   1.000
_cell.length_b   1.000
_cell.length_c   1.000
_cell.angle_alpha   90.00
_cell.angle_beta   90.00
_cell.angle_gamma   90.00
#
_symmetry.space_group_name_H-M   'P 1'
#
loop_
_entity.id
_entity.type
_entity.pdbx_description
1 polymer ?
#
loop_
_entity_poly.entity_id
_entity_poly.type
_entity_poly.pdbx_seq_one_letter_code
_entity_poly.pdbx_strand_id
1 'polypeptide(L)'
;MLTQIHRLTDPAAEGIVAEYPTMRSLLLKYERNPDSAQHLLSNCRIDRRRDGQKTAIGGGGDKVGQALSKRVHTVLQGTDHLELVFKDK
;
A
#
# COMPACT_ATOMS: atom_id res chain seq x y z
N MET A 1 10.56 -5.17 0.51
CA MET A 1 10.61 -3.70 0.52
C MET A 1 9.25 -3.12 0.92
N LEU A 2 8.15 -3.37 0.20
CA LEU A 2 6.83 -2.87 0.61
C LEU A 2 6.37 -3.38 1.99
N THR A 3 6.60 -4.66 2.29
CA THR A 3 6.29 -5.27 3.60
C THR A 3 7.08 -4.70 4.79
N GLN A 4 8.10 -3.87 4.54
CA GLN A 4 8.84 -3.16 5.59
C GLN A 4 8.13 -1.87 6.02
N ILE A 5 7.06 -1.46 5.33
CA ILE A 5 6.26 -0.30 5.67
C ILE A 5 5.31 -0.65 6.82
N HIS A 6 5.33 0.13 7.89
CA HIS A 6 4.54 -0.13 9.09
C HIS A 6 3.03 -0.27 8.78
N ARG A 7 2.44 -1.41 9.21
CA ARG A 7 1.05 -1.84 8.98
C ARG A 7 0.71 -2.27 7.56
N LEU A 8 1.68 -2.34 6.64
CA LEU A 8 1.45 -2.96 5.34
C LEU A 8 1.47 -4.49 5.48
N THR A 9 0.30 -5.11 5.45
CA THR A 9 0.17 -6.57 5.51
C THR A 9 0.58 -7.23 4.18
N ASP A 10 1.05 -8.48 4.21
CA ASP A 10 1.44 -9.22 3.00
C ASP A 10 0.37 -9.20 1.88
N PRO A 11 -0.94 -9.40 2.15
CA PRO A 11 -1.96 -9.36 1.10
C PRO A 11 -2.09 -7.98 0.46
N ALA A 12 -1.88 -6.91 1.23
CA ALA A 12 -1.90 -5.54 0.72
C ALA A 12 -0.70 -5.27 -0.18
N ALA A 13 0.47 -5.79 0.19
CA ALA A 13 1.66 -5.74 -0.66
C ALA A 13 1.45 -6.53 -1.95
N GLU A 14 0.86 -7.72 -1.88
CA GLU A 14 0.52 -8.53 -3.06
C GLU A 14 -0.47 -7.80 -3.99
N GLY A 15 -1.50 -7.16 -3.44
CA GLY A 15 -2.45 -6.35 -4.21
C GLY A 15 -1.78 -5.16 -4.93
N ILE A 16 -0.88 -4.45 -4.25
CA ILE A 16 -0.10 -3.35 -4.85
C ILE A 16 0.82 -3.89 -5.95
N VAL A 17 1.49 -5.04 -5.73
CA VAL A 17 2.38 -5.65 -6.73
C VAL A 17 1.59 -6.19 -7.92
N ALA A 18 0.35 -6.66 -7.72
CA ALA A 18 -0.51 -7.08 -8.83
C ALA A 18 -0.86 -5.93 -9.76
N GLU A 19 -1.08 -4.72 -9.22
CA GLU A 19 -1.41 -3.52 -10.02
C GLU A 19 -0.16 -2.77 -10.51
N TYR A 20 0.91 -2.80 -9.72
CA TYR A 20 2.21 -2.16 -9.97
C TYR A 20 3.34 -3.19 -9.79
N PRO A 21 3.61 -4.02 -10.81
CA PRO A 21 4.53 -5.16 -10.69
C PRO A 21 5.99 -4.77 -10.42
N THR A 22 6.36 -3.51 -10.66
CA THR A 22 7.70 -3.00 -10.39
C THR A 22 7.65 -1.70 -9.62
N MET A 23 8.68 -1.46 -8.80
CA MET A 23 8.85 -0.17 -8.13
C MET A 23 8.87 1.00 -9.12
N ARG A 24 9.50 0.79 -10.28
CA ARG A 24 9.54 1.79 -11.36
C ARG A 24 8.15 2.15 -11.89
N SER A 25 7.26 1.16 -12.06
CA SER A 25 5.88 1.43 -12.50
C SER A 25 5.08 2.26 -11.48
N LEU A 26 5.32 2.01 -10.19
CA LEU A 26 4.69 2.78 -9.11
C LEU A 26 5.21 4.22 -9.07
N LEU A 27 6.53 4.40 -9.11
CA LEU A 27 7.17 5.73 -9.11
C LEU A 27 6.76 6.57 -10.33
N LEU A 28 6.77 5.98 -11.53
CA LEU A 28 6.30 6.66 -12.74
C LEU A 28 4.85 7.14 -12.61
N LYS A 29 4.00 6.41 -11.87
CA LYS A 29 2.63 6.85 -11.63
C LYS A 29 2.51 7.96 -10.61
N TYR A 30 3.37 7.98 -9.59
CA TYR A 30 3.49 9.11 -8.68
C TYR A 30 3.97 10.38 -9.41
N GLU A 31 4.97 10.26 -10.28
CA GLU A 31 5.50 11.39 -11.06
C GLU A 31 4.47 11.96 -12.04
N ARG A 32 3.65 11.10 -12.66
CA ARG A 32 2.61 11.56 -13.60
C ARG A 32 1.48 12.33 -12.92
N ASN A 33 1.20 12.05 -11.65
CA ASN A 33 0.05 12.60 -10.93
C ASN A 33 0.42 12.97 -9.49
N PRO A 34 1.26 14.01 -9.28
CA PRO A 34 1.77 14.34 -7.95
C PRO A 34 0.66 14.73 -6.96
N ASP A 35 -0.37 15.46 -7.40
CA ASP A 35 -1.46 15.93 -6.51
C ASP A 35 -2.33 14.81 -5.93
N SER A 36 -2.45 13.69 -6.66
CA SER A 36 -3.27 12.54 -6.26
C SER A 36 -2.45 11.30 -5.89
N ALA A 37 -1.12 11.40 -5.96
CA ALA A 37 -0.19 10.30 -5.69
C ALA A 37 -0.38 9.69 -4.30
N GLN A 38 -0.68 10.50 -3.28
CA GLN A 38 -0.94 10.04 -1.91
C GLN A 38 -2.18 9.13 -1.78
N HIS A 39 -3.12 9.19 -2.72
CA HIS A 39 -4.33 8.36 -2.75
C HIS A 39 -4.31 7.30 -3.84
N LEU A 40 -3.23 7.19 -4.62
CA LEU A 40 -3.13 6.28 -5.76
C LEU A 40 -3.45 4.83 -5.36
N LEU A 41 -2.89 4.36 -4.25
CA LEU A 41 -3.03 2.98 -3.82
C LEU A 41 -4.32 2.73 -3.04
N SER A 42 -5.06 3.77 -2.68
CA SER A 42 -6.22 3.66 -1.78
C SER A 42 -7.33 2.75 -2.34
N ASN A 43 -7.39 2.62 -3.66
CA ASN A 43 -8.34 1.79 -4.37
C ASN A 43 -7.77 0.43 -4.83
N CYS A 44 -6.47 0.18 -4.64
CA CYS A 44 -5.86 -1.11 -4.95
C CYS A 44 -6.57 -2.20 -4.14
N ARG A 45 -7.00 -3.25 -4.85
CA ARG A 45 -7.68 -4.38 -4.23
C ARG A 45 -6.69 -5.27 -3.53
N ILE A 46 -7.09 -5.73 -2.35
CA ILE A 46 -6.38 -6.75 -1.59
C ILE A 46 -7.04 -8.07 -1.91
N ASP A 47 -6.40 -8.87 -2.78
CA ASP A 47 -6.89 -10.21 -3.07
C ASP A 47 -6.58 -11.16 -1.92
N ARG A 48 -7.54 -12.04 -1.61
CA ARG A 48 -7.50 -12.87 -0.41
C ARG A 48 -6.37 -13.91 -0.48
N ARG A 49 -5.81 -14.25 0.68
CA ARG A 49 -4.99 -15.46 0.84
C ARG A 49 -5.81 -16.72 0.55
N ARG A 50 -5.10 -17.75 0.08
CA ARG A 50 -5.55 -19.12 -0.29
C ARG A 50 -6.41 -19.87 0.73
N ASP A 51 -6.59 -19.35 1.94
CA ASP A 51 -7.25 -20.05 3.06
C ASP A 51 -8.77 -19.76 3.17
N GLY A 52 -9.34 -19.03 2.21
CA GLY A 52 -10.79 -18.78 2.13
C GLY A 52 -11.35 -17.82 3.20
N GLN A 53 -10.59 -17.45 4.22
CA GLN A 53 -11.01 -16.44 5.20
C GLN A 53 -10.97 -15.05 4.58
N LYS A 54 -12.15 -14.47 4.42
CA LYS A 54 -12.32 -13.07 4.02
C LYS A 54 -11.89 -12.18 5.18
N THR A 55 -10.99 -11.24 4.95
CA THR A 55 -10.86 -10.05 5.81
C THR A 55 -12.17 -9.27 5.69
N ALA A 56 -13.02 -9.38 6.72
CA ALA A 56 -14.26 -8.65 6.96
C ALA A 56 -15.01 -8.16 5.70
N ILE A 57 -15.96 -8.99 5.23
CA ILE A 57 -17.03 -8.51 4.33
C ILE A 57 -17.71 -7.31 5.01
N GLY A 58 -17.73 -6.16 4.33
CA GLY A 58 -18.71 -5.12 4.62
C GLY A 58 -18.18 -3.78 5.15
N GLY A 59 -16.87 -3.55 5.22
CA GLY A 59 -16.35 -2.26 5.70
C GLY A 59 -14.96 -1.94 5.21
N GLY A 60 -14.78 -1.64 3.92
CA GLY A 60 -13.52 -1.09 3.39
C GLY A 60 -12.28 -1.99 3.50
N GLY A 61 -12.42 -3.27 3.87
CA GLY A 61 -11.31 -4.21 4.14
C GLY A 61 -10.74 -4.93 2.93
N ASP A 62 -11.37 -4.81 1.74
CA ASP A 62 -10.89 -5.41 0.48
C ASP A 62 -9.97 -4.46 -0.32
N LYS A 63 -9.61 -3.30 0.24
CA LYS A 63 -8.76 -2.28 -0.39
C LYS A 63 -7.66 -1.84 0.56
N VAL A 64 -6.54 -1.37 0.01
CA VAL A 64 -5.44 -0.79 0.80
C VAL A 64 -5.91 0.40 1.65
N GLY A 65 -6.83 1.22 1.12
CA GLY A 65 -7.39 2.35 1.86
C GLY A 65 -6.47 3.58 1.90
N GLN A 66 -7.04 4.72 2.24
CA GLN A 66 -6.37 6.02 2.12
C GLN A 66 -5.18 6.18 3.06
N ALA A 67 -5.29 5.70 4.30
CA ALA A 67 -4.22 5.83 5.30
C ALA A 67 -2.95 5.07 4.89
N LEU A 68 -3.09 3.83 4.43
CA LEU A 68 -1.95 3.04 3.95
C LEU A 68 -1.36 3.60 2.66
N SER A 69 -2.21 4.06 1.73
CA SER A 69 -1.75 4.71 0.50
C SER A 69 -0.88 5.94 0.79
N LYS A 70 -1.32 6.79 1.73
CA LYS A 70 -0.57 7.99 2.12
C LYS A 70 0.77 7.62 2.75
N ARG A 71 0.80 6.62 3.63
CA ARG A 71 2.02 6.14 4.26
C ARG A 71 3.03 5.59 3.25
N VAL A 72 2.58 4.74 2.32
CA VAL A 72 3.45 4.21 1.25
C VAL A 72 4.03 5.35 0.41
N HIS A 73 3.22 6.35 0.09
CA HIS A 73 3.68 7.54 -0.62
C HIS A 73 4.74 8.33 0.18
N THR A 74 4.50 8.62 1.47
CA THR A 74 5.44 9.34 2.35
C THR A 74 6.80 8.64 2.44
N VAL A 75 6.79 7.31 2.58
CA VAL A 75 8.02 6.50 2.69
C VAL A 75 8.79 6.49 1.36
N LEU A 76 8.10 6.37 0.23
CA LEU A 76 8.73 6.27 -1.09
C LEU A 76 9.19 7.61 -1.66
N GLN A 77 8.48 8.71 -1.38
CA GLN A 77 8.86 10.08 -1.78
C GLN A 77 9.84 10.74 -0.79
N GLY A 78 10.31 10.00 0.21
CA GLY A 78 11.41 10.41 1.09
C GLY A 78 11.08 11.53 2.08
N THR A 79 9.80 11.77 2.37
CA THR A 79 9.44 12.79 3.38
C THR A 79 9.65 12.28 4.80
N ASP A 80 9.64 10.96 5.01
CA ASP A 80 9.97 10.36 6.30
C ASP A 80 10.50 8.92 6.13
N HIS A 81 11.83 8.78 6.08
CA HIS A 81 12.49 7.47 6.03
C HIS A 81 12.50 6.76 7.41
N LEU A 82 12.08 7.42 8.49
CA LEU A 82 12.02 6.85 9.85
C LEU A 82 10.66 6.19 10.15
N GLU A 83 9.60 6.52 9.40
CA GLU A 83 8.29 5.86 9.50
C GLU A 83 8.30 4.37 9.09
N LEU A 84 9.42 3.89 8.52
CA LEU A 84 9.67 2.47 8.22
C LEU A 84 9.76 1.59 9.48
N VAL A 85 9.98 2.16 10.68
CA VAL A 85 10.27 1.39 11.89
C VAL A 85 9.50 1.92 13.11
N PHE A 86 8.20 1.65 13.18
CA PHE A 86 7.53 1.56 14.48
C PHE A 86 6.75 0.26 14.55
N LYS A 87 7.47 -0.84 14.77
CA LYS A 87 6.87 -2.07 15.31
C LYS A 87 6.81 -1.86 16.83
N ASP A 88 5.75 -1.19 17.30
CA ASP A 88 5.50 -1.05 18.73
C ASP A 88 5.32 -2.45 19.34
N LYS A 89 5.94 -2.66 20.49
CA LYS A 89 6.27 -3.94 21.10
C LYS A 89 5.11 -4.54 21.88
#